data_AF-A0A955I7G2-F1
#
_entry.id   AF-A0A955I7G2-F1
#
_cell.length_a   1.000
_cell.length_b   1.000
_cell.length_c   1.000
_cell.angle_alpha   90.00
_cell.angle_beta   90.00
_cell.angle_gamma   90.00
#
_symmetry.space_group_name_H-M   'P 1'
#
loop_
_entity.id
_entity.type
_entity.pdbx_description
1 polymer ?
#
loop_
_entity_poly.entity_id
_entity_poly.type
_entity_poly.pdbx_seq_one_letter_code
_entity_poly.pdbx_strand_id
1 'polypeptide(L)'
;MEVDTNLILIVLFWIAPAIVIIFNLLWDIDFLQRKEYGLHRIYQTLRWDSEFTHRGRFQLILKLALFAAVASFVFARSNIVPAVATLLAFAWWINEVFEVITKLASKQRPRPRLDIRGVAILYLSVMLLAIIPITIAASLPSTPTSLTKLVISSAGEILPVETASGTVIPAAYAALIFSALLALAYDLAAPFIVVTMTILTLPFAWLRGRFIIWRVQRKLASIEPTVIVIAASANHPHIRPLLSKLVDAGTVTVSLPDVETTPRGLARSLRGKLQSDTAVVIAELGAWRTGDMYRLCKVVNPDISILPGIDDSHIGTFGTIDLTLDAKLELIRGTKPTGTVIFNADDELVSSLVRTTNHKEIICTEHKHRLGEFSDNQLTIDHYLARHMKDATVIEYAAGKLAIGGIDKDAGLDLAMAIAAAAEAGTALDSAPATLQGFPIQKL
;
A
#
# COMPACT_ATOMS: atom_id res chain seq x y z
N MET A 1 -22.92 47.44 11.39
CA MET A 1 -21.74 46.57 11.18
C MET A 1 -21.28 46.80 9.75
N GLU A 2 -20.39 47.77 9.53
CA GLU A 2 -19.67 47.81 8.26
C GLU A 2 -18.72 46.62 8.27
N VAL A 3 -18.95 45.67 7.36
CA VAL A 3 -17.98 44.60 7.14
C VAL A 3 -16.76 45.29 6.52
N ASP A 4 -15.65 45.28 7.25
CA ASP A 4 -14.40 45.91 6.84
C ASP A 4 -14.03 45.40 5.44
N THR A 5 -14.02 46.29 4.43
CA THR A 5 -13.79 45.91 3.02
C THR A 5 -12.44 45.20 2.85
N ASN A 6 -11.50 45.52 3.73
CA ASN A 6 -10.20 44.87 3.83
C ASN A 6 -10.31 43.38 4.20
N LEU A 7 -11.23 43.03 5.09
CA LEU A 7 -11.47 41.63 5.49
C LEU A 7 -12.02 40.81 4.33
N ILE A 8 -12.95 41.37 3.53
CA ILE A 8 -13.51 40.71 2.35
C ILE A 8 -12.42 40.42 1.33
N LEU A 9 -11.54 41.41 1.06
CA LEU A 9 -10.42 41.24 0.12
C LEU A 9 -9.43 40.17 0.58
N ILE A 10 -9.10 40.13 1.87
CA ILE A 10 -8.22 39.11 2.44
C ILE A 10 -8.86 37.71 2.29
N VAL A 11 -10.14 37.56 2.62
CA VAL A 11 -10.85 36.28 2.50
C VAL A 11 -10.87 35.80 1.05
N LEU A 12 -11.19 36.68 0.10
CA LEU A 12 -11.18 36.34 -1.33
C LEU A 12 -9.78 35.94 -1.81
N PHE A 13 -8.73 36.61 -1.31
CA PHE A 13 -7.34 36.30 -1.66
C PHE A 13 -6.92 34.91 -1.17
N TRP A 14 -7.50 34.42 -0.07
CA TRP A 14 -7.20 33.10 0.48
C TRP A 14 -7.90 31.93 -0.23
N ILE A 15 -8.93 32.17 -1.03
CA ILE A 15 -9.71 31.09 -1.66
C ILE A 15 -8.82 30.23 -2.57
N ALA A 16 -8.10 30.84 -3.51
CA ALA A 16 -7.25 30.10 -4.46
C ALA A 16 -6.09 29.36 -3.77
N PRO A 17 -5.28 30.00 -2.89
CA PRO A 17 -4.26 29.29 -2.13
C PRO A 17 -4.83 28.15 -1.28
N ALA A 18 -5.96 28.36 -0.60
CA ALA A 18 -6.57 27.32 0.23
C ALA A 18 -6.99 26.10 -0.59
N ILE A 19 -7.60 26.29 -1.77
CA ILE A 19 -7.97 25.19 -2.68
C ILE A 19 -6.74 24.39 -3.08
N VAL A 20 -5.68 25.07 -3.52
CA VAL A 20 -4.43 24.42 -3.98
C VAL A 20 -3.76 23.68 -2.83
N ILE A 21 -3.61 24.32 -1.67
CA ILE A 21 -2.98 23.72 -0.49
C ILE A 21 -3.75 22.50 -0.01
N ILE A 22 -5.08 22.59 0.11
CA ILE A 22 -5.91 21.44 0.52
C ILE A 22 -5.77 20.30 -0.50
N PHE A 23 -5.79 20.62 -1.80
CA PHE A 23 -5.63 19.60 -2.83
C PHE A 23 -4.25 18.93 -2.79
N ASN A 24 -3.18 19.71 -2.59
CA ASN A 24 -1.81 19.19 -2.43
C ASN A 24 -1.69 18.31 -1.18
N LEU A 25 -2.24 18.75 -0.03
CA LEU A 25 -2.28 17.96 1.20
C LEU A 25 -3.01 16.62 0.99
N LEU A 26 -4.15 16.62 0.30
CA LEU A 26 -4.89 15.40 -0.01
C LEU A 26 -4.08 14.45 -0.90
N TRP A 27 -3.31 14.98 -1.85
CA TRP A 27 -2.40 14.21 -2.67
C TRP A 27 -1.23 13.63 -1.88
N ASP A 28 -0.61 14.42 -1.01
CA ASP A 28 0.50 13.96 -0.16
C ASP A 28 0.04 12.84 0.79
N ILE A 29 -1.15 13.00 1.38
CA ILE A 29 -1.78 11.97 2.23
C ILE A 29 -2.09 10.72 1.41
N ASP A 30 -2.75 10.84 0.25
CA ASP A 30 -3.08 9.69 -0.61
C ASP A 30 -1.81 8.95 -1.05
N PHE A 31 -0.77 9.69 -1.45
CA PHE A 31 0.51 9.14 -1.85
C PHE A 31 1.17 8.30 -0.74
N LEU A 32 1.22 8.83 0.49
CA LEU A 32 1.78 8.11 1.63
C LEU A 32 0.91 6.93 2.09
N GLN A 33 -0.40 6.98 1.87
CA GLN A 33 -1.31 5.90 2.23
C GLN A 33 -1.30 4.74 1.24
N ARG A 34 -1.23 5.02 -0.07
CA ARG A 34 -1.18 3.98 -1.12
C ARG A 34 0.08 3.12 -1.01
N LYS A 35 1.17 3.69 -0.50
CA LYS A 35 2.48 3.07 -0.48
C LYS A 35 2.98 2.92 0.96
N GLU A 36 2.36 1.99 1.69
CA GLU A 36 2.61 1.63 3.10
C GLU A 36 3.82 2.30 3.78
N TYR A 37 3.58 3.01 4.89
CA TYR A 37 4.55 3.79 5.66
C TYR A 37 5.90 3.09 5.90
N GLY A 38 6.88 3.35 5.05
CA GLY A 38 8.26 2.88 5.18
C GLY A 38 9.24 4.05 5.08
N LEU A 39 10.32 4.01 5.87
CA LEU A 39 11.33 5.07 5.91
C LEU A 39 11.91 5.39 4.52
N HIS A 40 12.15 4.37 3.71
CA HIS A 40 12.61 4.54 2.32
C HIS A 40 11.60 5.31 1.44
N ARG A 41 10.30 5.24 1.74
CA ARG A 41 9.26 5.92 0.95
C ARG A 41 9.04 7.36 1.42
N ILE A 42 9.19 7.62 2.72
CA ILE A 42 9.29 9.00 3.25
C ILE A 42 10.45 9.72 2.57
N TYR A 43 11.57 9.02 2.37
CA TYR A 43 12.71 9.55 1.61
C TYR A 43 12.37 9.89 0.16
N GLN A 44 11.57 9.08 -0.52
CA GLN A 44 11.08 9.38 -1.88
C GLN A 44 10.15 10.60 -1.91
N THR A 45 9.30 10.79 -0.89
CA THR A 45 8.48 12.01 -0.75
C THR A 45 9.34 13.26 -0.55
N LEU A 46 10.37 13.18 0.31
CA LEU A 46 11.32 14.28 0.52
C LEU A 46 12.16 14.59 -0.73
N ARG A 47 12.49 13.56 -1.51
CA ARG A 47 13.13 13.71 -2.83
C ARG A 47 12.16 14.10 -3.94
N TRP A 48 10.85 14.16 -3.67
CA TRP A 48 9.82 14.48 -4.66
C TRP A 48 9.86 13.55 -5.90
N ASP A 49 10.23 12.28 -5.71
CA ASP A 49 10.54 11.33 -6.80
C ASP A 49 9.32 10.79 -7.56
N SER A 50 8.10 11.25 -7.29
CA SER A 50 6.94 10.93 -8.14
C SER A 50 6.94 11.83 -9.37
N GLU A 51 7.68 11.40 -10.40
CA GLU A 51 7.72 12.01 -11.74
C GLU A 51 8.15 13.48 -11.73
N PHE A 52 9.44 13.71 -11.49
CA PHE A 52 10.06 15.01 -11.76
C PHE A 52 10.05 15.30 -13.27
N THR A 53 8.91 15.77 -13.78
CA THR A 53 8.89 16.50 -15.04
C THR A 53 9.66 17.81 -14.83
N HIS A 54 10.34 18.30 -15.88
CA HIS A 54 11.01 19.62 -15.84
C HIS A 54 10.10 20.73 -15.30
N ARG A 55 8.79 20.58 -15.50
CA ARG A 55 7.73 21.45 -14.97
C ARG A 55 7.72 21.53 -13.44
N GLY A 56 7.83 20.41 -12.71
CA GLY A 56 7.80 20.42 -11.24
C GLY A 56 8.98 21.17 -10.60
N ARG A 57 10.19 21.04 -11.16
CA ARG A 57 11.38 21.81 -10.70
C ARG A 57 11.19 23.30 -10.91
N PHE A 58 10.69 23.66 -12.09
CA PHE A 58 10.42 25.05 -12.42
C PHE A 58 9.40 25.66 -11.46
N GLN A 59 8.31 24.95 -11.15
CA GLN A 59 7.29 25.38 -10.19
C GLN A 59 7.89 25.64 -8.80
N LEU A 60 8.75 24.75 -8.29
CA LEU A 60 9.39 24.94 -6.98
C LEU A 60 10.31 26.17 -6.96
N ILE A 61 11.18 26.32 -7.97
CA ILE A 61 12.10 27.45 -8.07
C ILE A 61 11.31 28.77 -8.14
N LEU A 62 10.23 28.80 -8.92
CA LEU A 62 9.37 29.97 -9.04
C LEU A 62 8.72 30.33 -7.69
N LYS A 63 8.19 29.34 -6.95
CA LYS A 63 7.62 29.56 -5.61
C LYS A 63 8.64 30.12 -4.63
N LEU A 64 9.88 29.60 -4.64
CA LEU A 64 10.97 30.10 -3.79
C LEU A 64 11.37 31.54 -4.18
N ALA A 65 11.45 31.84 -5.47
CA ALA A 65 11.74 33.19 -5.97
C ALA A 65 10.64 34.18 -5.57
N LEU A 66 9.37 33.80 -5.73
CA LEU A 66 8.23 34.61 -5.28
C LEU A 66 8.26 34.81 -3.77
N PHE A 67 8.52 33.75 -2.99
CA PHE A 67 8.62 33.87 -1.53
C PHE A 67 9.72 34.85 -1.11
N ALA A 68 10.92 34.73 -1.68
CA ALA A 68 12.02 35.66 -1.39
C ALA A 68 11.69 37.10 -1.81
N ALA A 69 11.06 37.29 -2.98
CA ALA A 69 10.69 38.60 -3.49
C ALA A 69 9.60 39.27 -2.64
N VAL A 70 8.60 38.53 -2.17
CA VAL A 70 7.60 39.06 -1.22
C VAL A 70 8.26 39.33 0.15
N ALA A 71 9.16 38.45 0.62
CA ALA A 71 9.82 38.58 1.92
C ALA A 71 10.78 39.78 1.97
N SER A 72 11.26 40.23 0.82
CA SER A 72 12.05 41.46 0.70
C SER A 72 11.35 42.69 1.27
N PHE A 73 10.02 42.68 1.40
CA PHE A 73 9.23 43.73 2.06
C PHE A 73 9.74 44.07 3.46
N VAL A 74 10.28 43.08 4.21
CA VAL A 74 10.85 43.31 5.55
C VAL A 74 11.96 44.37 5.51
N PHE A 75 12.77 44.35 4.44
CA PHE A 75 13.93 45.22 4.23
C PHE A 75 13.61 46.42 3.34
N ALA A 76 12.73 46.27 2.36
CA ALA A 76 12.44 47.24 1.30
C ALA A 76 10.94 47.59 1.27
N ARG A 77 10.47 48.21 2.36
CA ARG A 77 9.04 48.45 2.67
C ARG A 77 8.29 49.35 1.67
N SER A 78 8.97 50.26 0.97
CA SER A 78 8.40 51.15 -0.05
C SER A 78 8.71 50.72 -1.49
N ASN A 79 9.20 49.50 -1.71
CA ASN A 79 9.65 49.04 -3.03
C ASN A 79 8.50 48.41 -3.85
N ILE A 80 8.52 48.62 -5.17
CA ILE A 80 7.58 48.01 -6.13
C ILE A 80 7.74 46.48 -6.22
N VAL A 81 8.93 45.97 -5.92
CA VAL A 81 9.26 44.53 -6.01
C VAL A 81 8.32 43.64 -5.17
N PRO A 82 8.15 43.83 -3.85
CA PRO A 82 7.21 43.02 -3.05
C PRO A 82 5.75 43.19 -3.49
N ALA A 83 5.36 44.36 -4.00
CA ALA A 83 4.01 44.58 -4.55
C ALA A 83 3.76 43.68 -5.77
N VAL A 84 4.66 43.74 -6.74
CA VAL A 84 4.60 42.95 -7.97
C VAL A 84 4.69 41.46 -7.66
N ALA A 85 5.60 41.07 -6.76
CA ALA A 85 5.73 39.67 -6.34
C ALA A 85 4.46 39.12 -5.68
N THR A 86 3.76 39.94 -4.88
CA THR A 86 2.48 39.55 -4.25
C THR A 86 1.39 39.30 -5.29
N LEU A 87 1.31 40.17 -6.31
CA LEU A 87 0.36 39.99 -7.43
C LEU A 87 0.72 38.75 -8.28
N LEU A 88 2.01 38.54 -8.55
CA LEU A 88 2.48 37.37 -9.28
C LEU A 88 2.22 36.06 -8.52
N ALA A 89 2.41 36.05 -7.19
CA ALA A 89 2.05 34.92 -6.35
C ALA A 89 0.55 34.59 -6.42
N PHE A 90 -0.30 35.62 -6.48
CA PHE A 90 -1.74 35.42 -6.64
C PHE A 90 -2.12 34.88 -8.02
N ALA A 91 -1.59 35.47 -9.09
CA ALA A 91 -1.77 34.97 -10.45
C ALA A 91 -1.30 33.52 -10.58
N TRP A 92 -0.21 33.17 -9.89
CA TRP A 92 0.30 31.82 -9.80
C TRP A 92 -0.70 30.85 -9.15
N TRP A 93 -1.28 31.19 -8.00
CA TRP A 93 -2.30 30.34 -7.37
C TRP A 93 -3.55 30.17 -8.24
N ILE A 94 -3.98 31.21 -8.96
CA ILE A 94 -5.08 31.07 -9.93
C ILE A 94 -4.73 30.02 -10.98
N ASN A 95 -3.52 30.07 -11.55
CA ASN A 95 -3.05 29.08 -12.51
C ASN A 95 -3.03 27.65 -11.91
N GLU A 96 -2.58 27.51 -10.67
CA GLU A 96 -2.60 26.22 -9.97
C GLU A 96 -4.04 25.70 -9.72
N VAL A 97 -5.00 26.58 -9.42
CA VAL A 97 -6.42 26.18 -9.33
C VAL A 97 -6.92 25.62 -10.66
N PHE A 98 -6.54 26.20 -11.80
CA PHE A 98 -6.87 25.60 -13.11
C PHE A 98 -6.23 24.22 -13.29
N GLU A 99 -5.01 24.02 -12.81
CA GLU A 99 -4.37 22.70 -12.81
C GLU A 99 -5.15 21.69 -11.94
N VAL A 100 -5.62 22.10 -10.76
CA VAL A 100 -6.50 21.28 -9.91
C VAL A 100 -7.78 20.90 -10.66
N ILE A 101 -8.45 21.87 -11.30
CA ILE A 101 -9.69 21.64 -12.05
C ILE A 101 -9.46 20.65 -13.20
N THR A 102 -8.36 20.79 -13.96
CA THR A 102 -8.03 19.87 -15.07
C THR A 102 -7.72 18.45 -14.59
N LYS A 103 -7.02 18.28 -13.46
CA LYS A 103 -6.82 16.98 -12.80
C LYS A 103 -8.15 16.37 -12.35
N LEU A 104 -9.05 17.17 -11.77
CA LEU A 104 -10.39 16.72 -11.36
C LEU A 104 -11.25 16.30 -12.56
N ALA A 105 -11.16 17.02 -13.68
CA ALA A 105 -11.89 16.75 -14.93
C ALA A 105 -11.39 15.48 -15.63
N SER A 106 -10.08 15.26 -15.65
CA SER A 106 -9.44 14.04 -16.19
C SER A 106 -9.58 12.81 -15.29
N LYS A 107 -10.39 12.88 -14.22
CA LYS A 107 -10.58 11.83 -13.19
C LYS A 107 -9.30 11.44 -12.43
N GLN A 108 -8.24 12.24 -12.53
CA GLN A 108 -7.02 12.12 -11.73
C GLN A 108 -7.23 12.79 -10.36
N ARG A 109 -7.91 12.08 -9.46
CA ARG A 109 -8.26 12.60 -8.12
C ARG A 109 -7.47 11.86 -7.04
N PRO A 110 -7.00 12.57 -5.99
CA PRO A 110 -6.48 11.89 -4.82
C PRO A 110 -7.64 11.14 -4.15
N ARG A 111 -7.39 9.91 -3.71
CA ARG A 111 -8.38 9.06 -3.02
C ARG A 111 -7.87 8.64 -1.64
N PRO A 112 -7.54 9.60 -0.75
CA PRO A 112 -7.03 9.27 0.57
C PRO A 112 -8.11 8.52 1.35
N ARG A 113 -7.70 7.45 2.03
CA ARG A 113 -8.50 6.81 3.08
C ARG A 113 -8.52 7.74 4.28
N LEU A 114 -9.63 8.44 4.48
CA LEU A 114 -9.86 9.34 5.62
C LEU A 114 -10.18 8.54 6.89
N ASP A 115 -9.27 7.66 7.29
CA ASP A 115 -9.26 7.12 8.65
C ASP A 115 -9.09 8.27 9.65
N ILE A 116 -9.47 8.08 10.92
CA ILE A 116 -9.34 9.06 12.02
C ILE A 116 -7.98 9.78 12.02
N ARG A 117 -6.91 9.10 11.58
CA ARG A 117 -5.56 9.65 11.45
C ARG A 117 -5.39 10.59 10.26
N GLY A 118 -5.87 10.19 9.08
CA GLY A 118 -5.87 11.08 7.91
C GLY A 118 -6.70 12.33 8.18
N VAL A 119 -7.83 12.16 8.89
CA VAL A 119 -8.64 13.27 9.38
C VAL A 119 -7.87 14.12 10.40
N ALA A 120 -7.15 13.53 11.35
CA ALA A 120 -6.36 14.30 12.32
C ALA A 120 -5.21 15.08 11.69
N ILE A 121 -4.49 14.48 10.72
CA ILE A 121 -3.42 15.16 9.98
C ILE A 121 -4.01 16.30 9.16
N LEU A 122 -5.07 16.03 8.38
CA LEU A 122 -5.75 17.05 7.60
C LEU A 122 -6.31 18.16 8.50
N TYR A 123 -6.93 17.81 9.62
CA TYR A 123 -7.49 18.75 10.58
C TYR A 123 -6.42 19.61 11.23
N LEU A 124 -5.30 19.03 11.69
CA LEU A 124 -4.19 19.81 12.28
C LEU A 124 -3.54 20.72 11.24
N SER A 125 -3.35 20.23 10.02
CA SER A 125 -2.84 21.00 8.89
C SER A 125 -3.77 22.15 8.51
N VAL A 126 -5.08 21.92 8.44
CA VAL A 126 -6.09 22.94 8.13
C VAL A 126 -6.34 23.89 9.29
N MET A 127 -6.27 23.42 10.55
CA MET A 127 -6.30 24.28 11.74
C MET A 127 -5.13 25.24 11.75
N LEU A 128 -3.92 24.80 11.43
CA LEU A 128 -2.78 25.70 11.22
C LEU A 128 -3.06 26.72 10.11
N LEU A 129 -3.66 26.29 9.00
CA LEU A 129 -4.02 27.16 7.88
C LEU A 129 -5.10 28.20 8.23
N ALA A 130 -6.05 27.88 9.12
CA ALA A 130 -7.15 28.76 9.50
C ALA A 130 -6.81 29.66 10.71
N ILE A 131 -6.11 29.12 11.71
CA ILE A 131 -5.81 29.84 12.97
C ILE A 131 -4.78 30.94 12.71
N ILE A 132 -3.77 30.70 11.87
CA ILE A 132 -2.69 31.68 11.66
C ILE A 132 -3.24 32.97 11.01
N PRO A 133 -3.97 32.95 9.88
CA PRO A 133 -4.54 34.18 9.31
C PRO A 133 -5.51 34.89 10.26
N ILE A 134 -6.34 34.15 10.99
CA ILE A 134 -7.32 34.74 11.94
C ILE A 134 -6.60 35.39 13.13
N THR A 135 -5.59 34.74 13.70
CA THR A 135 -4.80 35.30 14.81
C THR A 135 -4.01 36.53 14.37
N ILE A 136 -3.44 36.53 13.16
CA ILE A 136 -2.80 37.74 12.60
C ILE A 136 -3.83 38.84 12.37
N ALA A 137 -4.96 38.55 11.72
CA ALA A 137 -6.04 39.52 11.48
C ALA A 137 -6.57 40.15 12.77
N ALA A 138 -6.71 39.35 13.83
CA ALA A 138 -7.15 39.82 15.15
C ALA A 138 -6.06 40.58 15.92
N SER A 139 -4.77 40.34 15.63
CA SER A 139 -3.63 41.01 16.26
C SER A 139 -3.20 42.30 15.55
N LEU A 140 -3.74 42.58 14.36
CA LEU A 140 -3.52 43.84 13.66
C LEU A 140 -4.21 44.96 14.44
N PRO A 141 -3.47 45.99 14.91
CA PRO A 141 -4.06 47.06 15.68
C PRO A 141 -5.07 47.84 14.81
N SER A 142 -6.28 48.05 15.34
CA SER A 142 -7.34 48.85 14.69
C SER A 142 -7.04 50.35 14.70
N THR A 143 -5.97 50.76 15.38
CA THR A 143 -5.47 52.13 15.44
C THR A 143 -4.03 52.19 14.93
N PRO A 144 -3.62 53.27 14.24
CA PRO A 144 -2.25 53.44 13.72
C PRO A 144 -1.25 53.51 14.89
N THR A 145 -0.66 52.38 15.27
CA THR A 145 0.42 52.35 16.27
C THR A 145 1.75 52.66 15.62
N SER A 146 2.33 53.81 15.99
CA SER A 146 3.68 54.22 15.61
C SER A 146 4.71 53.31 16.28
N LEU A 147 5.19 52.31 15.55
CA LEU A 147 6.47 51.67 15.84
C LEU A 147 7.56 52.43 15.07
N THR A 148 7.90 53.60 15.64
CA THR A 148 9.06 54.47 15.37
C THR A 148 9.40 54.80 13.90
N LYS A 149 8.37 54.92 13.04
CA LYS A 149 8.32 55.47 11.64
C LYS A 149 7.40 54.66 10.70
N LEU A 150 6.67 53.67 11.20
CA LEU A 150 5.63 52.99 10.45
C LEU A 150 4.26 53.53 10.90
N VAL A 151 3.54 54.20 10.02
CA VAL A 151 2.14 54.59 10.26
C VAL A 151 1.27 53.71 9.39
N ILE A 152 0.47 52.84 10.01
CA ILE A 152 -0.50 51.98 9.30
C ILE A 152 -1.79 52.78 9.18
N SER A 153 -2.05 53.34 8.00
CA SER A 153 -3.27 54.13 7.75
C SER A 153 -4.40 53.25 7.24
N SER A 154 -5.62 53.54 7.69
CA SER A 154 -6.88 52.96 7.16
C SER A 154 -7.41 53.73 5.93
N ALA A 155 -6.76 54.82 5.52
CA ALA A 155 -7.24 55.69 4.46
C ALA A 155 -6.83 55.21 3.06
N GLY A 156 -7.83 54.85 2.24
CA GLY A 156 -8.02 55.02 0.79
C GLY A 156 -6.94 54.67 -0.25
N GLU A 157 -5.66 54.69 0.07
CA GLU A 157 -4.57 54.43 -0.88
C GLU A 157 -4.16 52.95 -0.86
N ILE A 158 -3.88 52.38 -2.03
CA ILE A 158 -3.58 50.93 -2.20
C ILE A 158 -2.08 50.64 -2.08
N LEU A 159 -1.22 51.65 -2.32
CA LEU A 159 0.23 51.51 -2.34
C LEU A 159 0.88 52.28 -1.18
N PRO A 160 2.09 51.87 -0.72
CA PRO A 160 2.85 52.63 0.27
C PRO A 160 3.17 54.04 -0.24
N VAL A 161 2.99 55.05 0.62
CA VAL A 161 3.33 56.44 0.30
C VAL A 161 4.44 56.91 1.24
N GLU A 162 5.48 57.51 0.66
CA GLU A 162 6.54 58.15 1.43
C GLU A 162 6.09 59.54 1.87
N THR A 163 6.08 59.77 3.19
CA THR A 163 5.77 61.06 3.79
C THR A 163 6.97 61.59 4.56
N ALA A 164 6.98 62.89 4.87
CA ALA A 164 8.07 63.53 5.60
C ALA A 164 8.34 62.92 7.00
N SER A 165 7.36 62.21 7.58
CA SER A 165 7.44 61.54 8.88
C SER A 165 7.76 60.04 8.79
N GLY A 166 7.81 59.45 7.59
CA GLY A 166 8.08 58.03 7.37
C GLY A 166 7.24 57.41 6.24
N THR A 167 7.38 56.11 6.03
CA THR A 167 6.56 55.36 5.06
C THR A 167 5.22 55.02 5.68
N VAL A 168 4.14 55.48 5.05
CA VAL A 168 2.77 55.09 5.41
C VAL A 168 2.40 53.87 4.57
N ILE A 169 2.09 52.76 5.24
CA ILE A 169 1.67 51.53 4.57
C ILE A 169 0.19 51.31 4.83
N PRO A 170 -0.65 51.16 3.78
CA PRO A 170 -2.05 50.83 3.95
C PRO A 170 -2.22 49.48 4.65
N ALA A 171 -3.16 49.39 5.60
CA ALA A 171 -3.44 48.14 6.33
C ALA A 171 -3.77 46.96 5.39
N ALA A 172 -4.54 47.24 4.33
CA ALA A 172 -4.89 46.26 3.30
C ALA A 172 -3.66 45.71 2.56
N TYR A 173 -2.71 46.59 2.22
CA TYR A 173 -1.49 46.23 1.51
C TYR A 173 -0.58 45.35 2.38
N ALA A 174 -0.39 45.72 3.64
CA ALA A 174 0.36 44.91 4.60
C ALA A 174 -0.29 43.53 4.80
N ALA A 175 -1.63 43.47 4.89
CA ALA A 175 -2.35 42.22 5.02
C ALA A 175 -2.21 41.30 3.79
N LEU A 176 -2.20 41.87 2.57
CA LEU A 176 -2.01 41.11 1.33
C LEU A 176 -0.60 40.52 1.22
N ILE A 177 0.44 41.30 1.54
CA ILE A 177 1.83 40.82 1.56
C ILE A 177 1.97 39.68 2.58
N PHE A 178 1.49 39.90 3.80
CA PHE A 178 1.60 38.90 4.85
C PHE A 178 0.84 37.61 4.49
N SER A 179 -0.36 37.77 3.91
CA SER A 179 -1.17 36.67 3.38
C SER A 179 -0.42 35.86 2.31
N ALA A 180 0.18 36.54 1.33
CA ALA A 180 0.96 35.88 0.28
C ALA A 180 2.21 35.17 0.85
N LEU A 181 2.92 35.78 1.81
CA LEU A 181 4.04 35.14 2.50
C LEU A 181 3.61 33.87 3.21
N LEU A 182 2.52 33.94 3.96
CA LEU A 182 2.03 32.82 4.75
C LEU A 182 1.57 31.67 3.86
N ALA A 183 0.82 31.96 2.80
CA ALA A 183 0.36 30.94 1.86
C ALA A 183 1.51 30.29 1.09
N LEU A 184 2.53 31.05 0.67
CA LEU A 184 3.73 30.50 0.03
C LEU A 184 4.56 29.66 1.01
N ALA A 185 4.76 30.16 2.23
CA ALA A 185 5.46 29.44 3.28
C ALA A 185 4.78 28.11 3.60
N TYR A 186 3.45 28.10 3.67
CA TYR A 186 2.68 26.89 3.93
C TYR A 186 2.78 25.90 2.78
N ASP A 187 2.58 26.32 1.53
CA ASP A 187 2.67 25.44 0.36
C ASP A 187 4.07 24.82 0.23
N LEU A 188 5.12 25.58 0.56
CA LEU A 188 6.50 25.07 0.64
C LEU A 188 6.73 24.13 1.83
N ALA A 189 6.07 24.38 2.98
CA ALA A 189 6.19 23.59 4.20
C ALA A 189 5.30 22.33 4.22
N ALA A 190 4.24 22.27 3.42
CA ALA A 190 3.23 21.21 3.43
C ALA A 190 3.82 19.77 3.36
N PRO A 191 4.79 19.47 2.48
CA PRO A 191 5.40 18.14 2.44
C PRO A 191 6.12 17.78 3.74
N PHE A 192 6.81 18.75 4.35
CA PHE A 192 7.51 18.54 5.63
C PHE A 192 6.52 18.34 6.78
N ILE A 193 5.40 19.06 6.78
CA ILE A 193 4.32 18.88 7.76
C ILE A 193 3.77 17.45 7.65
N VAL A 194 3.44 17.01 6.43
CA VAL A 194 2.90 15.67 6.21
C VAL A 194 3.92 14.57 6.57
N VAL A 195 5.19 14.74 6.23
CA VAL A 195 6.27 13.81 6.62
C VAL A 195 6.42 13.74 8.13
N THR A 196 6.46 14.89 8.81
CA THR A 196 6.59 14.96 10.28
C THR A 196 5.41 14.25 10.96
N MET A 197 4.19 14.54 10.53
CA MET A 197 2.98 13.89 11.04
C MET A 197 2.96 12.39 10.76
N THR A 198 3.50 11.98 9.61
CA THR A 198 3.67 10.57 9.28
C THR A 198 4.62 9.88 10.25
N ILE A 199 5.79 10.48 10.50
CA ILE A 199 6.78 9.94 11.46
C ILE A 199 6.16 9.82 12.86
N LEU A 200 5.47 10.86 13.33
CA LEU A 200 4.80 10.86 14.65
C LEU A 200 3.72 9.77 14.75
N THR A 201 3.07 9.41 13.65
CA THR A 201 2.03 8.36 13.63
C THR A 201 2.57 6.95 13.37
N LEU A 202 3.85 6.77 13.02
CA LEU A 202 4.47 5.46 12.77
C LEU A 202 4.32 4.49 13.95
N PRO A 203 4.61 4.86 15.22
CA PRO A 203 4.49 3.94 16.34
C PRO A 203 3.06 3.42 16.51
N PHE A 204 2.07 4.31 16.32
CA PHE A 204 0.66 3.95 16.38
C PHE A 204 0.24 3.05 15.20
N ALA A 205 0.80 3.25 14.01
CA ALA A 205 0.56 2.37 12.84
C ALA A 205 1.14 0.97 13.06
N TRP A 206 2.35 0.91 13.60
CA TRP A 206 2.99 -0.35 13.98
C TRP A 206 2.18 -1.08 15.04
N LEU A 207 1.80 -0.41 16.13
CA LEU A 207 1.02 -0.99 17.23
C LEU A 207 -0.34 -1.51 16.74
N ARG A 208 -1.07 -0.72 15.94
CA ARG A 208 -2.34 -1.15 15.34
C ARG A 208 -2.15 -2.35 14.42
N GLY A 209 -1.07 -2.40 13.64
CA GLY A 209 -0.72 -3.55 12.81
C GLY A 209 -0.51 -4.82 13.65
N ARG A 210 0.29 -4.71 14.72
CA ARG A 210 0.53 -5.79 15.68
C ARG A 210 -0.76 -6.28 16.32
N PHE A 211 -1.64 -5.36 16.71
CA PHE A 211 -2.94 -5.67 17.31
C PHE A 211 -3.87 -6.44 16.36
N ILE A 212 -3.91 -6.07 15.07
CA ILE A 212 -4.71 -6.79 14.07
C ILE A 212 -4.19 -8.22 13.90
N ILE A 213 -2.86 -8.39 13.75
CA ILE A 213 -2.23 -9.70 13.63
C ILE A 213 -2.53 -10.55 14.86
N TRP A 214 -2.32 -10.01 16.06
CA TRP A 214 -2.61 -10.69 17.33
C TRP A 214 -4.06 -11.14 17.44
N ARG A 215 -5.02 -10.30 17.02
CA ARG A 215 -6.45 -10.64 17.08
C ARG A 215 -6.80 -11.79 16.14
N VAL A 216 -6.19 -11.83 14.95
CA VAL A 216 -6.38 -12.92 14.00
C VAL A 216 -5.73 -14.20 14.50
N GLN A 217 -4.50 -14.14 15.00
CA GLN A 217 -3.81 -15.28 15.60
C GLN A 217 -4.63 -15.88 16.76
N ARG A 218 -5.21 -15.04 17.62
CA ARG A 218 -6.11 -15.50 18.68
C ARG A 218 -7.36 -16.18 18.13
N LYS A 219 -7.93 -15.65 17.05
CA LYS A 219 -9.12 -16.23 16.43
C LYS A 219 -8.81 -17.58 15.76
N LEU A 220 -7.68 -17.68 15.07
CA LEU A 220 -7.19 -18.95 14.51
C LEU A 220 -6.91 -19.96 15.63
N ALA A 221 -6.29 -19.55 16.74
CA ALA A 221 -6.06 -20.43 17.89
C ALA A 221 -7.34 -20.84 18.63
N SER A 222 -8.44 -20.10 18.51
CA SER A 222 -9.72 -20.49 19.13
C SER A 222 -10.58 -21.41 18.25
N ILE A 223 -10.46 -21.29 16.92
CA ILE A 223 -11.21 -22.10 15.96
C ILE A 223 -10.43 -23.38 15.61
N GLU A 224 -9.09 -23.29 15.63
CA GLU A 224 -8.16 -24.34 15.23
C GLU A 224 -8.44 -24.93 13.83
N PRO A 225 -8.60 -24.09 12.78
CA PRO A 225 -8.80 -24.60 11.42
C PRO A 225 -7.52 -25.24 10.89
N THR A 226 -7.66 -26.15 9.93
CA THR A 226 -6.54 -26.61 9.10
C THR A 226 -6.11 -25.47 8.19
N VAL A 227 -4.86 -25.02 8.31
CA VAL A 227 -4.32 -23.93 7.50
C VAL A 227 -3.45 -24.48 6.37
N ILE A 228 -3.89 -24.24 5.13
CA ILE A 228 -3.16 -24.60 3.92
C ILE A 228 -2.56 -23.34 3.30
N VAL A 229 -1.25 -23.35 3.08
CA VAL A 229 -0.51 -22.26 2.47
C VAL A 229 0.14 -22.71 1.17
N ILE A 230 0.01 -21.89 0.14
CA ILE A 230 0.60 -22.12 -1.18
C ILE A 230 1.64 -21.03 -1.43
N ALA A 231 2.88 -21.41 -1.76
CA ALA A 231 3.85 -20.43 -2.25
C ALA A 231 3.42 -19.94 -3.64
N ALA A 232 3.34 -18.62 -3.83
CA ALA A 232 2.99 -18.04 -5.12
C ALA A 232 3.98 -18.49 -6.21
N SER A 233 3.44 -18.85 -7.37
CA SER A 233 4.19 -19.24 -8.57
C SER A 233 3.40 -18.84 -9.81
N ALA A 234 4.08 -18.20 -10.76
CA ALA A 234 3.49 -17.81 -12.04
C ALA A 234 3.17 -19.03 -12.92
N ASN A 235 3.90 -20.13 -12.75
CA ASN A 235 3.76 -21.36 -13.55
C ASN A 235 2.66 -22.28 -13.02
N HIS A 236 2.22 -22.08 -11.77
CA HIS A 236 1.25 -22.95 -11.09
C HIS A 236 0.04 -22.18 -10.51
N PRO A 237 -0.68 -21.39 -11.32
CA PRO A 237 -1.76 -20.53 -10.83
C PRO A 237 -3.06 -21.28 -10.52
N HIS A 238 -3.18 -22.56 -10.89
CA HIS A 238 -4.44 -23.30 -10.80
C HIS A 238 -4.61 -24.05 -9.48
N ILE A 239 -3.53 -24.23 -8.69
CA ILE A 239 -3.57 -24.97 -7.42
C ILE A 239 -4.62 -24.41 -6.47
N ARG A 240 -4.59 -23.10 -6.20
CA ARG A 240 -5.49 -22.47 -5.21
C ARG A 240 -6.97 -22.58 -5.63
N PRO A 241 -7.38 -22.22 -6.87
CA PRO A 241 -8.76 -22.44 -7.33
C PRO A 241 -9.22 -23.89 -7.23
N LEU A 242 -8.39 -24.85 -7.67
CA LEU A 242 -8.71 -26.28 -7.63
C LEU A 242 -8.88 -26.76 -6.19
N LEU A 243 -7.93 -26.44 -5.31
CA LEU A 243 -7.96 -26.79 -3.90
C LEU A 243 -9.19 -26.21 -3.19
N SER A 244 -9.48 -24.92 -3.40
CA SER A 244 -10.67 -24.29 -2.82
C SER A 244 -11.93 -25.05 -3.21
N LYS A 245 -12.07 -25.38 -4.50
CA LYS A 245 -13.24 -26.08 -5.01
C LYS A 245 -13.38 -27.50 -4.44
N LEU A 246 -12.28 -28.20 -4.24
CA LEU A 246 -12.26 -29.54 -3.63
C LEU A 246 -12.70 -29.51 -2.16
N VAL A 247 -12.14 -28.58 -1.38
CA VAL A 247 -12.38 -28.50 0.07
C VAL A 247 -13.76 -27.90 0.39
N ASP A 248 -14.25 -26.97 -0.44
CA ASP A 248 -15.58 -26.36 -0.31
C ASP A 248 -16.74 -27.36 -0.43
N ALA A 249 -16.50 -28.56 -0.99
CA ALA A 249 -17.54 -29.55 -1.26
C ALA A 249 -18.17 -30.19 0.01
N GLY A 250 -17.66 -29.87 1.20
CA GLY A 250 -18.21 -30.39 2.45
C GLY A 250 -17.74 -29.68 3.72
N THR A 251 -16.98 -28.59 3.61
CA THR A 251 -16.41 -27.89 4.78
C THR A 251 -16.56 -26.37 4.66
N VAL A 252 -16.60 -25.69 5.80
CA VAL A 252 -16.62 -24.21 5.85
C VAL A 252 -15.20 -23.71 5.59
N THR A 253 -14.90 -23.37 4.35
CA THR A 253 -13.57 -22.90 3.94
C THR A 253 -13.50 -21.39 3.85
N VAL A 254 -12.35 -20.83 4.24
CA VAL A 254 -11.97 -19.45 3.92
C VAL A 254 -10.80 -19.48 2.95
N SER A 255 -11.09 -19.27 1.66
CA SER A 255 -10.09 -19.08 0.62
C SER A 255 -9.84 -17.59 0.35
N LEU A 256 -8.58 -17.16 0.44
CA LEU A 256 -8.18 -15.80 0.06
C LEU A 256 -8.04 -15.71 -1.47
N PRO A 257 -8.66 -14.73 -2.14
CA PRO A 257 -8.66 -14.65 -3.60
C PRO A 257 -7.35 -14.12 -4.17
N ASP A 258 -6.66 -13.28 -3.39
CA ASP A 258 -5.46 -12.56 -3.81
C ASP A 258 -4.22 -13.18 -3.15
N VAL A 259 -3.07 -13.03 -3.81
CA VAL A 259 -1.77 -13.38 -3.26
C VAL A 259 -1.39 -12.39 -2.16
N GLU A 260 -1.24 -12.88 -0.93
CA GLU A 260 -0.93 -12.06 0.22
C GLU A 260 0.58 -11.88 0.39
N THR A 261 1.01 -10.62 0.44
CA THR A 261 2.44 -10.27 0.44
C THR A 261 2.89 -9.54 1.70
N THR A 262 1.96 -9.20 2.59
CA THR A 262 2.28 -8.54 3.86
C THR A 262 1.52 -9.17 5.04
N PRO A 263 2.14 -9.32 6.23
CA PRO A 263 1.47 -9.87 7.40
C PRO A 263 0.19 -9.14 7.80
N ARG A 264 0.16 -7.81 7.59
CA ARG A 264 -0.99 -6.97 7.90
C ARG A 264 -2.09 -7.08 6.83
N GLY A 265 -1.73 -7.24 5.56
CA GLY A 265 -2.67 -7.56 4.48
C GLY A 265 -3.39 -8.86 4.78
N LEU A 266 -2.61 -9.94 4.96
CA LEU A 266 -3.08 -11.28 5.31
C LEU A 266 -4.02 -11.27 6.52
N ALA A 267 -3.60 -10.66 7.63
CA ALA A 267 -4.43 -10.56 8.82
C ALA A 267 -5.73 -9.76 8.56
N ARG A 268 -5.70 -8.70 7.74
CA ARG A 268 -6.92 -7.94 7.42
C ARG A 268 -7.89 -8.77 6.58
N SER A 269 -7.39 -9.49 5.58
CA SER A 269 -8.18 -10.36 4.70
C SER A 269 -8.84 -11.49 5.49
N LEU A 270 -8.10 -12.13 6.40
CA LEU A 270 -8.62 -13.17 7.28
C LEU A 270 -9.65 -12.64 8.28
N ARG A 271 -9.39 -11.48 8.91
CA ARG A 271 -10.28 -10.93 9.95
C ARG A 271 -11.72 -10.76 9.47
N GLY A 272 -11.91 -10.37 8.21
CA GLY A 272 -13.24 -10.15 7.64
C GLY A 272 -13.97 -11.43 7.22
N LYS A 273 -13.26 -12.55 7.08
CA LYS A 273 -13.78 -13.80 6.49
C LYS A 273 -13.86 -14.96 7.46
N LEU A 274 -12.97 -15.02 8.46
CA LEU A 274 -12.97 -16.09 9.46
C LEU A 274 -14.31 -16.10 10.21
N GLN A 275 -14.98 -17.25 10.24
CA GLN A 275 -16.19 -17.55 11.00
C GLN A 275 -15.85 -18.50 12.16
N SER A 276 -16.75 -18.68 13.12
CA SER A 276 -16.49 -19.55 14.29
C SER A 276 -16.40 -21.04 13.94
N ASP A 277 -17.01 -21.44 12.83
CA ASP A 277 -17.11 -22.79 12.29
C ASP A 277 -16.19 -23.02 11.08
N THR A 278 -15.29 -22.08 10.78
CA THR A 278 -14.31 -22.24 9.70
C THR A 278 -13.43 -23.47 9.97
N ALA A 279 -13.51 -24.46 9.09
CA ALA A 279 -12.76 -25.70 9.20
C ALA A 279 -11.40 -25.62 8.49
N VAL A 280 -11.35 -24.93 7.33
CA VAL A 280 -10.14 -24.83 6.52
C VAL A 280 -9.87 -23.38 6.10
N VAL A 281 -8.61 -22.98 6.12
CA VAL A 281 -8.14 -21.69 5.61
C VAL A 281 -7.13 -21.93 4.51
N ILE A 282 -7.36 -21.35 3.33
CA ILE A 282 -6.45 -21.44 2.19
C ILE A 282 -5.91 -20.05 1.87
N ALA A 283 -4.59 -19.91 1.89
CA ALA A 283 -3.91 -18.67 1.55
C ALA A 283 -2.76 -18.92 0.56
N GLU A 284 -2.68 -18.08 -0.46
CA GLU A 284 -1.52 -18.03 -1.34
C GLU A 284 -0.63 -16.86 -0.90
N LEU A 285 0.66 -17.13 -0.68
CA LEU A 285 1.61 -16.19 -0.10
C LEU A 285 2.71 -15.85 -1.10
N GLY A 286 2.97 -14.55 -1.26
CA GLY A 286 4.06 -14.03 -2.08
C GLY A 286 5.11 -13.33 -1.22
N ALA A 287 6.38 -13.50 -1.55
CA ALA A 287 7.48 -12.81 -0.89
C ALA A 287 8.23 -11.90 -1.87
N TRP A 288 8.65 -10.73 -1.41
CA TRP A 288 9.48 -9.80 -2.18
C TRP A 288 10.90 -9.67 -1.62
N ARG A 289 11.09 -10.06 -0.37
CA ARG A 289 12.38 -10.02 0.34
C ARG A 289 12.52 -11.23 1.24
N THR A 290 13.76 -11.64 1.46
CA THR A 290 14.09 -12.63 2.48
C THR A 290 13.55 -12.16 3.84
N GLY A 291 12.90 -13.06 4.55
CA GLY A 291 12.19 -12.89 5.81
C GLY A 291 10.69 -12.64 5.65
N ASP A 292 10.20 -12.28 4.46
CA ASP A 292 8.78 -11.96 4.28
C ASP A 292 7.89 -13.21 4.35
N MET A 293 8.29 -14.29 3.69
CA MET A 293 7.55 -15.55 3.71
C MET A 293 7.46 -16.10 5.13
N TYR A 294 8.56 -16.11 5.87
CA TYR A 294 8.57 -16.55 7.28
C TYR A 294 7.63 -15.70 8.15
N ARG A 295 7.62 -14.36 7.96
CA ARG A 295 6.72 -13.46 8.69
C ARG A 295 5.25 -13.71 8.37
N LEU A 296 4.93 -14.00 7.10
CA LEU A 296 3.57 -14.36 6.69
C LEU A 296 3.13 -15.68 7.32
N CYS A 297 4.00 -16.69 7.27
CA CYS A 297 3.75 -17.99 7.91
C CYS A 297 3.52 -17.84 9.42
N LYS A 298 4.24 -16.94 10.11
CA LYS A 298 3.98 -16.68 11.54
C LYS A 298 2.60 -16.09 11.84
N VAL A 299 1.91 -15.50 10.86
CA VAL A 299 0.53 -15.01 11.07
C VAL A 299 -0.46 -16.18 11.11
N VAL A 300 -0.30 -17.16 10.23
CA VAL A 300 -1.30 -18.21 9.99
C VAL A 300 -0.89 -19.58 10.53
N ASN A 301 0.40 -19.82 10.75
CA ASN A 301 0.99 -21.05 11.26
C ASN A 301 0.51 -22.28 10.45
N PRO A 302 1.03 -22.49 9.23
CA PRO A 302 0.47 -23.49 8.30
C PRO A 302 0.62 -24.94 8.79
N ASP A 303 -0.45 -25.71 8.62
CA ASP A 303 -0.49 -27.16 8.80
C ASP A 303 0.00 -27.88 7.54
N ILE A 304 -0.35 -27.35 6.37
CA ILE A 304 0.01 -27.90 5.07
C ILE A 304 0.61 -26.75 4.24
N SER A 305 1.80 -26.99 3.68
CA SER A 305 2.51 -26.04 2.83
C SER A 305 2.77 -26.64 1.46
N ILE A 306 2.40 -25.94 0.40
CA ILE A 306 2.63 -26.37 -0.99
C ILE A 306 3.75 -25.51 -1.57
N LEU A 307 4.79 -26.16 -2.11
CA LEU A 307 5.88 -25.52 -2.83
C LEU A 307 5.83 -25.93 -4.32
N PRO A 308 5.19 -25.11 -5.19
CA PRO A 308 4.90 -25.50 -6.57
C PRO A 308 6.12 -25.48 -7.49
N GLY A 309 7.07 -24.58 -7.25
CA GLY A 309 8.20 -24.36 -8.15
C GLY A 309 8.97 -23.07 -7.81
N ILE A 310 10.16 -22.93 -8.38
CA ILE A 310 11.00 -21.72 -8.31
C ILE A 310 11.04 -21.07 -9.69
N ASP A 311 10.26 -20.02 -9.86
CA ASP A 311 10.13 -19.32 -11.14
C ASP A 311 10.96 -18.03 -11.23
N ASP A 312 11.45 -17.74 -12.44
CA ASP A 312 12.36 -16.63 -12.77
C ASP A 312 11.73 -15.24 -12.60
N SER A 313 10.40 -15.19 -12.46
CA SER A 313 9.59 -13.97 -12.37
C SER A 313 10.04 -13.02 -11.25
N HIS A 314 10.68 -13.54 -10.21
CA HIS A 314 11.16 -12.77 -9.07
C HIS A 314 12.68 -12.50 -9.05
N ILE A 315 13.45 -12.97 -10.05
CA ILE A 315 14.90 -12.70 -10.12
C ILE A 315 15.19 -11.19 -10.13
N GLY A 316 14.38 -10.38 -10.83
CA GLY A 316 14.52 -8.93 -10.83
C GLY A 316 14.30 -8.27 -9.45
N THR A 317 13.62 -8.95 -8.52
CA THR A 317 13.35 -8.46 -7.16
C THR A 317 14.37 -8.98 -6.14
N PHE A 318 14.70 -10.27 -6.18
CA PHE A 318 15.64 -10.90 -5.24
C PHE A 318 17.11 -10.79 -5.68
N GLY A 319 17.37 -10.56 -6.96
CA GLY A 319 18.70 -10.46 -7.54
C GLY A 319 19.22 -11.78 -8.12
N THR A 320 19.05 -12.91 -7.40
CA THR A 320 19.49 -14.23 -7.86
C THR A 320 18.43 -15.31 -7.64
N ILE A 321 18.57 -16.43 -8.36
CA ILE A 321 17.73 -17.61 -8.16
C ILE A 321 17.93 -18.23 -6.78
N ASP A 322 19.15 -18.26 -6.26
CA ASP A 322 19.46 -18.75 -4.90
C ASP A 322 18.72 -17.95 -3.83
N LEU A 323 18.68 -16.62 -3.96
CA LEU A 323 17.94 -15.76 -3.02
C LEU A 323 16.42 -15.94 -3.14
N THR A 324 15.93 -16.28 -4.34
CA THR A 324 14.52 -16.60 -4.58
C THR A 324 14.16 -17.94 -3.95
N LEU A 325 15.03 -18.94 -4.10
CA LEU A 325 14.94 -20.24 -3.43
C LEU A 325 14.93 -20.07 -1.91
N ASP A 326 15.93 -19.37 -1.34
CA ASP A 326 16.02 -19.10 0.10
C ASP A 326 14.75 -18.43 0.65
N ALA A 327 14.18 -17.47 -0.09
CA ALA A 327 12.95 -16.80 0.30
C ALA A 327 11.73 -17.72 0.25
N LYS A 328 11.63 -18.64 -0.73
CA LYS A 328 10.55 -19.64 -0.77
C LYS A 328 10.74 -20.76 0.26
N LEU A 329 11.98 -21.14 0.58
CA LEU A 329 12.32 -22.13 1.64
C LEU A 329 11.87 -21.70 3.04
N GLU A 330 11.71 -20.41 3.27
CA GLU A 330 11.09 -19.90 4.50
C GLU A 330 9.67 -20.40 4.73
N LEU A 331 8.94 -20.81 3.67
CA LEU A 331 7.65 -21.47 3.82
C LEU A 331 7.81 -22.78 4.59
N ILE A 332 8.78 -23.61 4.20
CA ILE A 332 9.09 -24.89 4.87
C ILE A 332 9.41 -24.62 6.34
N ARG A 333 10.33 -23.69 6.61
CA ARG A 333 10.70 -23.29 7.99
C ARG A 333 9.54 -22.66 8.78
N GLY A 334 8.56 -22.12 8.07
CA GLY A 334 7.36 -21.48 8.61
C GLY A 334 6.23 -22.47 8.92
N THR A 335 6.24 -23.66 8.31
CA THR A 335 5.31 -24.76 8.55
C THR A 335 5.41 -25.27 9.99
N LYS A 336 4.28 -25.69 10.57
CA LYS A 336 4.28 -26.34 11.88
C LYS A 336 5.24 -27.53 11.88
N PRO A 337 5.94 -27.83 12.99
CA PRO A 337 6.81 -29.01 13.07
C PRO A 337 6.11 -30.32 12.73
N THR A 338 4.83 -30.46 13.08
CA THR A 338 3.99 -31.63 12.77
C THR A 338 3.25 -31.50 11.43
N GLY A 339 3.50 -30.42 10.68
CA GLY A 339 2.84 -30.14 9.42
C GLY A 339 3.45 -30.91 8.25
N THR A 340 2.74 -30.82 7.12
CA THR A 340 3.06 -31.53 5.88
C THR A 340 3.52 -30.55 4.80
N VAL A 341 4.54 -30.92 4.06
CA VAL A 341 5.06 -30.15 2.92
C VAL A 341 4.85 -30.95 1.64
N ILE A 342 4.21 -30.32 0.67
CA ILE A 342 3.91 -30.89 -0.65
C ILE A 342 4.87 -30.27 -1.66
N PHE A 343 5.64 -31.12 -2.32
CA PHE A 343 6.68 -30.74 -3.26
C PHE A 343 6.29 -31.09 -4.70
N ASN A 344 6.60 -30.18 -5.62
CA ASN A 344 6.69 -30.51 -7.04
C ASN A 344 8.03 -31.23 -7.33
N ALA A 345 7.97 -32.48 -7.74
CA ALA A 345 9.15 -33.25 -8.14
C ALA A 345 9.61 -32.95 -9.57
N ASP A 346 8.86 -32.25 -10.40
CA ASP A 346 9.26 -31.91 -11.77
C ASP A 346 10.17 -30.67 -11.84
N ASP A 347 10.23 -29.88 -10.76
CA ASP A 347 11.19 -28.78 -10.58
C ASP A 347 12.47 -29.29 -9.89
N GLU A 348 13.63 -29.12 -10.52
CA GLU A 348 14.91 -29.64 -10.00
C GLU A 348 15.31 -29.00 -8.66
N LEU A 349 15.10 -27.70 -8.48
CA LEU A 349 15.44 -27.00 -7.25
C LEU A 349 14.52 -27.46 -6.12
N VAL A 350 13.23 -27.59 -6.38
CA VAL A 350 12.26 -28.09 -5.38
C VAL A 350 12.51 -29.55 -5.05
N SER A 351 12.75 -30.38 -6.06
CA SER A 351 13.08 -31.81 -5.92
C SER A 351 14.31 -32.03 -5.04
N SER A 352 15.34 -31.20 -5.16
CA SER A 352 16.56 -31.29 -4.34
C SER A 352 16.34 -31.09 -2.83
N LEU A 353 15.18 -30.53 -2.44
CA LEU A 353 14.82 -30.26 -1.04
C LEU A 353 14.12 -31.44 -0.37
N VAL A 354 13.61 -32.39 -1.15
CA VAL A 354 12.96 -33.59 -0.63
C VAL A 354 13.96 -34.36 0.23
N ARG A 355 13.52 -34.88 1.38
CA ARG A 355 14.34 -35.53 2.43
C ARG A 355 15.33 -34.61 3.15
N THR A 356 15.33 -33.31 2.87
CA THR A 356 16.14 -32.33 3.62
C THR A 356 15.37 -31.69 4.77
N THR A 357 14.08 -32.01 4.91
CA THR A 357 13.19 -31.45 5.91
C THR A 357 12.82 -32.45 7.00
N ASN A 358 12.39 -31.97 8.16
CA ASN A 358 11.89 -32.81 9.26
C ASN A 358 10.35 -32.92 9.26
N HIS A 359 9.70 -32.53 8.16
CA HIS A 359 8.24 -32.55 8.04
C HIS A 359 7.77 -33.87 7.43
N LYS A 360 6.46 -34.13 7.51
CA LYS A 360 5.86 -35.11 6.61
C LYS A 360 5.94 -34.55 5.18
N GLU A 361 6.44 -35.35 4.24
CA GLU A 361 6.63 -34.92 2.85
C GLU A 361 5.66 -35.67 1.95
N ILE A 362 5.07 -34.97 0.97
CA ILE A 362 4.30 -35.54 -0.13
C ILE A 362 4.87 -35.02 -1.44
N ILE A 363 5.00 -35.91 -2.42
CA ILE A 363 5.58 -35.56 -3.73
C ILE A 363 4.52 -35.62 -4.82
N CYS A 364 4.47 -34.61 -5.67
CA CYS A 364 3.61 -34.57 -6.84
C CYS A 364 4.46 -34.48 -8.11
N THR A 365 4.09 -35.22 -9.16
CA THR A 365 4.83 -35.24 -10.44
C THR A 365 3.91 -35.69 -11.58
N GLU A 366 4.23 -35.29 -12.81
CA GLU A 366 3.66 -35.86 -14.05
C GLU A 366 4.53 -36.98 -14.64
N HIS A 367 5.71 -37.20 -14.05
CA HIS A 367 6.76 -38.04 -14.59
C HIS A 367 7.06 -39.23 -13.68
N LYS A 368 6.51 -40.40 -14.05
CA LYS A 368 6.67 -41.64 -13.28
C LYS A 368 8.13 -42.00 -12.95
N HIS A 369 9.09 -41.66 -13.82
CA HIS A 369 10.50 -41.95 -13.58
C HIS A 369 11.07 -41.19 -12.37
N ARG A 370 10.56 -39.98 -12.07
CA ARG A 370 10.96 -39.16 -10.92
C ARG A 370 10.62 -39.83 -9.60
N LEU A 371 9.53 -40.60 -9.52
CA LEU A 371 9.16 -41.34 -8.30
C LEU A 371 10.22 -42.37 -7.88
N GLY A 372 10.97 -42.91 -8.83
CA GLY A 372 12.07 -43.84 -8.55
C GLY A 372 13.22 -43.20 -7.79
N GLU A 373 13.44 -41.88 -7.95
CA GLU A 373 14.48 -41.13 -7.25
C GLU A 373 14.20 -41.00 -5.73
N PHE A 374 12.93 -41.16 -5.34
CA PHE A 374 12.47 -41.00 -3.96
C PHE A 374 12.07 -42.31 -3.28
N SER A 375 12.29 -43.44 -3.94
CA SER A 375 11.97 -44.78 -3.44
C SER A 375 13.24 -45.53 -3.06
N ASP A 376 13.67 -45.42 -1.80
CA ASP A 376 14.77 -46.21 -1.23
C ASP A 376 14.26 -47.37 -0.37
N ASN A 377 15.09 -48.40 -0.19
CA ASN A 377 14.80 -49.70 0.46
C ASN A 377 14.21 -49.66 1.89
N GLN A 378 13.96 -48.50 2.49
CA GLN A 378 13.44 -48.37 3.86
C GLN A 378 12.38 -47.27 4.08
N LEU A 379 12.16 -46.33 3.13
CA LEU A 379 11.12 -45.30 3.25
C LEU A 379 10.59 -44.89 1.88
N THR A 380 9.31 -45.18 1.64
CA THR A 380 8.54 -44.64 0.52
C THR A 380 7.87 -43.34 0.94
N ILE A 381 8.08 -42.27 0.18
CA ILE A 381 7.38 -40.99 0.37
C ILE A 381 6.01 -41.09 -0.31
N ASP A 382 4.98 -40.57 0.37
CA ASP A 382 3.63 -40.48 -0.20
C ASP A 382 3.67 -39.64 -1.48
N HIS A 383 2.99 -40.10 -2.53
CA HIS A 383 3.08 -39.44 -3.83
C HIS A 383 1.78 -39.45 -4.61
N TYR A 384 1.66 -38.44 -5.48
CA TYR A 384 0.56 -38.25 -6.42
C TYR A 384 1.14 -38.09 -7.83
N LEU A 385 0.80 -39.02 -8.72
CA LEU A 385 1.24 -39.02 -10.11
C LEU A 385 0.09 -38.59 -11.01
N ALA A 386 0.24 -37.44 -11.66
CA ALA A 386 -0.66 -36.99 -12.70
C ALA A 386 -0.32 -37.66 -14.04
N ARG A 387 -1.34 -38.15 -14.74
CA ARG A 387 -1.21 -38.66 -16.12
C ARG A 387 -2.31 -38.09 -16.97
N HIS A 388 -1.91 -37.39 -18.03
CA HIS A 388 -2.87 -36.91 -19.00
C HIS A 388 -3.31 -38.04 -19.94
N MET A 389 -4.62 -38.29 -20.01
CA MET A 389 -5.27 -39.18 -20.96
C MET A 389 -6.05 -38.35 -21.98
N LYS A 390 -6.62 -38.98 -23.02
CA LYS A 390 -7.27 -38.26 -24.12
C LYS A 390 -8.38 -37.29 -23.67
N ASP A 391 -9.19 -37.71 -22.68
CA ASP A 391 -10.39 -36.99 -22.23
C ASP A 391 -10.40 -36.72 -20.70
N ALA A 392 -9.33 -37.05 -19.99
CA ALA A 392 -9.23 -36.89 -18.54
C ALA A 392 -7.78 -36.82 -18.06
N THR A 393 -7.56 -36.19 -16.91
CA THR A 393 -6.32 -36.32 -16.13
C THR A 393 -6.55 -37.35 -15.04
N VAL A 394 -5.70 -38.38 -15.00
CA VAL A 394 -5.75 -39.44 -13.99
C VAL A 394 -4.69 -39.19 -12.93
N ILE A 395 -5.12 -39.05 -11.68
CA ILE A 395 -4.24 -38.92 -10.52
C ILE A 395 -4.13 -40.28 -9.84
N GLU A 396 -2.92 -40.85 -9.83
CA GLU A 396 -2.60 -42.11 -9.13
C GLU A 396 -1.90 -41.81 -7.81
N TYR A 397 -2.36 -42.45 -6.72
CA TYR A 397 -1.82 -42.28 -5.37
C TYR A 397 -2.02 -43.58 -4.58
N ALA A 398 -1.49 -43.66 -3.36
CA ALA A 398 -1.43 -44.92 -2.59
C ALA A 398 -2.79 -45.61 -2.42
N ALA A 399 -3.89 -44.86 -2.26
CA ALA A 399 -5.22 -45.42 -2.03
C ALA A 399 -6.01 -45.72 -3.33
N GLY A 400 -5.52 -45.31 -4.50
CA GLY A 400 -6.20 -45.61 -5.77
C GLY A 400 -5.92 -44.64 -6.91
N LYS A 401 -6.91 -44.53 -7.82
CA LYS A 401 -6.84 -43.66 -9.00
C LYS A 401 -8.10 -42.81 -9.10
N LEU A 402 -7.94 -41.53 -9.43
CA LEU A 402 -9.03 -40.60 -9.68
C LEU A 402 -8.92 -40.08 -11.12
N ALA A 403 -9.98 -40.25 -11.92
CA ALA A 403 -10.04 -39.72 -13.28
C ALA A 403 -10.92 -38.46 -13.30
N ILE A 404 -10.36 -37.34 -13.73
CA ILE A 404 -11.04 -36.03 -13.72
C ILE A 404 -11.01 -35.46 -15.14
N GLY A 405 -12.20 -35.21 -15.70
CA GLY A 405 -12.36 -34.68 -17.05
C GLY A 405 -12.31 -33.14 -17.10
N GLY A 406 -11.90 -32.59 -18.24
CA GLY A 406 -11.96 -31.14 -18.51
C GLY A 406 -10.86 -30.29 -17.88
N ILE A 407 -9.77 -30.91 -17.42
CA ILE A 407 -8.57 -30.24 -16.90
C ILE A 407 -7.62 -29.97 -18.06
N ASP A 408 -6.99 -28.79 -18.11
CA ASP A 408 -5.99 -28.47 -19.13
C ASP A 408 -4.75 -29.36 -18.98
N LYS A 409 -4.05 -29.61 -20.08
CA LYS A 409 -2.84 -30.43 -20.12
C LYS A 409 -1.75 -29.92 -19.20
N ASP A 410 -1.63 -28.61 -19.09
CA ASP A 410 -0.59 -27.95 -18.30
C ASP A 410 -0.97 -27.82 -16.81
N ALA A 411 -2.17 -28.27 -16.42
CA ALA A 411 -2.67 -28.18 -15.04
C ALA A 411 -2.71 -29.54 -14.31
N GLY A 412 -2.12 -30.59 -14.88
CA GLY A 412 -2.14 -31.93 -14.28
C GLY A 412 -1.39 -31.99 -12.95
N LEU A 413 -0.21 -31.39 -12.91
CA LEU A 413 0.59 -31.25 -11.69
C LEU A 413 -0.10 -30.36 -10.63
N ASP A 414 -0.70 -29.24 -11.04
CA ASP A 414 -1.48 -28.36 -10.15
C ASP A 414 -2.63 -29.12 -9.50
N LEU A 415 -3.31 -29.97 -10.29
CA LEU A 415 -4.37 -30.84 -9.81
C LEU A 415 -3.85 -31.89 -8.83
N ALA A 416 -2.70 -32.52 -9.10
CA ALA A 416 -2.09 -33.47 -8.18
C ALA A 416 -1.78 -32.84 -6.81
N MET A 417 -1.17 -31.64 -6.81
CA MET A 417 -0.88 -30.90 -5.57
C MET A 417 -2.16 -30.48 -4.83
N ALA A 418 -3.18 -30.04 -5.55
CA ALA A 418 -4.47 -29.68 -4.95
C ALA A 418 -5.18 -30.89 -4.33
N ILE A 419 -5.16 -32.05 -4.98
CA ILE A 419 -5.74 -33.28 -4.43
C ILE A 419 -4.94 -33.77 -3.22
N ALA A 420 -3.60 -33.73 -3.28
CA ALA A 420 -2.75 -34.10 -2.16
C ALA A 420 -3.04 -33.24 -0.91
N ALA A 421 -3.15 -31.91 -1.10
CA ALA A 421 -3.48 -31.00 -0.01
C ALA A 421 -4.90 -31.19 0.53
N ALA A 422 -5.89 -31.45 -0.34
CA ALA A 422 -7.27 -31.71 0.07
C ALA A 422 -7.37 -33.02 0.88
N ALA A 423 -6.67 -34.07 0.44
CA ALA A 423 -6.60 -35.35 1.13
C ALA A 423 -5.96 -35.21 2.52
N GLU A 424 -4.84 -34.50 2.60
CA GLU A 424 -4.13 -34.24 3.86
C GLU A 424 -4.97 -33.38 4.82
N ALA A 425 -5.80 -32.49 4.29
CA ALA A 425 -6.77 -31.71 5.06
C ALA A 425 -8.01 -32.52 5.50
N GLY A 426 -8.08 -33.82 5.17
CA GLY A 426 -9.16 -34.73 5.56
C GLY A 426 -10.39 -34.68 4.65
N THR A 427 -10.28 -34.12 3.45
CA THR A 427 -11.39 -34.08 2.47
C THR A 427 -11.56 -35.45 1.81
N ALA A 428 -12.80 -35.97 1.78
CA ALA A 428 -13.11 -37.19 1.06
C ALA A 428 -12.99 -36.99 -0.46
N LEU A 429 -12.14 -37.79 -1.10
CA LEU A 429 -11.81 -37.61 -2.52
C LEU A 429 -12.81 -38.26 -3.49
N ASP A 430 -13.74 -39.08 -3.01
CA ASP A 430 -14.68 -39.83 -3.85
C ASP A 430 -15.57 -38.92 -4.69
N SER A 431 -15.91 -37.74 -4.17
CA SER A 431 -16.69 -36.71 -4.87
C SER A 431 -15.85 -35.80 -5.77
N ALA A 432 -14.52 -35.86 -5.70
CA ALA A 432 -13.64 -34.93 -6.42
C ALA A 432 -13.91 -34.88 -7.95
N PRO A 433 -14.11 -36.02 -8.66
CA PRO A 433 -14.43 -35.98 -10.09
C PRO A 433 -15.72 -35.21 -10.41
N ALA A 434 -16.76 -35.37 -9.59
CA ALA A 434 -18.03 -34.67 -9.76
C ALA A 434 -17.90 -33.18 -9.41
N THR A 435 -17.15 -32.85 -8.35
CA THR A 435 -16.93 -31.49 -7.88
C THR A 435 -16.14 -30.63 -8.88
N LEU A 436 -15.19 -31.22 -9.58
CA LEU A 436 -14.33 -30.54 -10.56
C LEU A 436 -14.85 -30.64 -12.00
N GLN A 437 -15.92 -31.38 -12.25
CA GLN A 437 -16.49 -31.53 -13.58
C GLN A 437 -16.92 -30.18 -14.16
N GLY A 438 -16.32 -29.78 -15.29
CA GLY A 438 -16.64 -28.52 -15.95
C GLY A 438 -16.15 -27.27 -15.21
N PHE A 439 -15.25 -27.41 -14.23
CA PHE A 439 -14.62 -26.26 -13.58
C PHE A 439 -13.73 -25.53 -14.61
N PRO A 440 -14.04 -24.27 -14.95
CA PRO A 440 -13.28 -23.55 -15.96
C PRO A 440 -11.92 -23.19 -15.38
N ILE A 441 -10.90 -23.97 -15.74
CA ILE A 441 -9.52 -23.53 -15.60
C ILE A 441 -9.32 -22.49 -16.69
N GLN A 442 -9.46 -21.20 -16.33
CA GLN A 442 -9.17 -20.12 -17.26
C GLN A 442 -7.71 -20.25 -17.68
N LYS A 443 -7.46 -20.34 -19.00
CA LYS A 443 -6.13 -20.05 -19.54
C LYS A 443 -5.78 -18.62 -19.13
N LEU A 444 -4.75 -18.48 -18.31
CA LEU A 444 -4.19 -17.18 -17.94
C LEU A 444 -3.40 -16.57 -19.10
#